data_AF-A0A3D5KIT7-F1
#
_entry.id   AF-A0A3D5KIT7-F1
#
_cell.length_a   1.000
_cell.length_b   1.000
_cell.length_c   1.000
_cell.angle_alpha   90.00
_cell.angle_beta   90.00
_cell.angle_gamma   90.00
#
_symmetry.space_group_name_H-M   'P 1'
#
loop_
_entity.id
_entity.type
_entity.pdbx_description
1 polymer ?
#
loop_
_entity_poly.entity_id
_entity_poly.type
_entity_poly.pdbx_seq_one_letter_code
_entity_poly.pdbx_strand_id
1 'polypeptide(L)'
;MRELIVSIVFVGSWFSALCQNQSPIFLNEDDLKTTFLNEKNITSMDVDKKRRGIFISPKKPFVFLSLDTIYKRFSQLPTIAKSGDNVIYTVDGKLITEKDKVKIDASFYVYLKEKNLSKVNYINNKFRDLVIVEITLSATEIKPKIILRGGIDSLTSKNE
;
A
#
# COMPACT_ATOMS: atom_id res chain seq x y z
N MET A 1 -23.88 -54.34 -32.52
CA MET A 1 -22.55 -54.05 -33.10
C MET A 1 -22.60 -52.65 -33.68
N ARG A 2 -21.65 -51.79 -33.27
CA ARG A 2 -21.37 -50.42 -33.74
C ARG A 2 -22.42 -49.35 -33.41
N GLU A 3 -22.23 -48.54 -32.36
CA GLU A 3 -21.20 -47.50 -32.12
C GLU A 3 -21.31 -46.29 -33.07
N LEU A 4 -21.50 -45.13 -32.42
CA LEU A 4 -20.93 -43.82 -32.71
C LEU A 4 -21.30 -43.14 -34.04
N ILE A 5 -22.00 -42.00 -33.94
CA ILE A 5 -21.47 -40.64 -34.19
C ILE A 5 -22.47 -39.65 -33.56
N VAL A 6 -22.24 -39.31 -32.29
CA VAL A 6 -22.78 -38.09 -31.67
C VAL A 6 -21.61 -37.48 -30.92
N SER A 7 -20.74 -36.76 -31.62
CA SER A 7 -19.71 -35.91 -31.03
C SER A 7 -19.04 -35.15 -32.16
N ILE A 8 -19.45 -33.90 -32.38
CA ILE A 8 -18.64 -32.76 -32.86
C ILE A 8 -19.61 -31.55 -32.83
N VAL A 9 -19.98 -31.05 -31.65
CA VAL A 9 -20.33 -29.63 -31.42
C VAL A 9 -20.11 -29.34 -29.93
N PHE A 10 -18.87 -29.46 -29.42
CA PHE A 10 -18.58 -29.04 -28.04
C PHE A 10 -17.12 -28.59 -27.87
N VAL A 11 -16.61 -27.76 -28.80
CA VAL A 11 -15.26 -27.18 -28.69
C VAL A 11 -15.26 -25.64 -28.70
N GLY A 12 -16.44 -24.99 -28.80
CA GLY A 12 -16.52 -23.54 -28.99
C GLY A 12 -16.76 -22.67 -27.75
N SER A 13 -17.19 -23.23 -26.62
CA SER A 13 -17.89 -22.43 -25.59
C SER A 13 -17.12 -22.16 -24.30
N TRP A 14 -15.83 -22.49 -24.21
CA TRP A 14 -15.06 -22.36 -22.95
C TRP A 14 -14.14 -21.15 -22.86
N PHE A 15 -13.93 -20.39 -23.93
CA PHE A 15 -13.01 -19.23 -23.88
C PHE A 15 -13.64 -17.90 -23.47
N SER A 16 -14.97 -17.80 -23.37
CA SER A 16 -15.64 -16.52 -23.09
C SER A 16 -15.73 -16.14 -21.61
N ALA A 17 -15.28 -16.99 -20.68
CA ALA A 17 -15.39 -16.75 -19.23
C ALA A 17 -14.14 -16.09 -18.59
N LEU A 18 -13.06 -15.87 -19.34
CA LEU A 18 -11.78 -15.38 -18.79
C LEU A 18 -11.63 -13.85 -18.74
N CYS A 19 -12.66 -13.08 -19.07
CA CYS A 19 -12.66 -11.62 -18.97
C CYS A 19 -13.80 -11.10 -18.10
N GLN A 20 -13.89 -11.57 -16.85
CA GLN A 20 -14.58 -10.78 -15.82
C GLN A 20 -13.67 -9.61 -15.44
N ASN A 21 -13.69 -8.55 -16.26
CA ASN A 21 -13.15 -7.26 -15.85
C ASN A 21 -13.89 -6.83 -14.59
N GLN A 22 -13.14 -6.66 -13.51
CA GLN A 22 -13.66 -6.18 -12.23
C GLN A 22 -14.27 -4.78 -12.42
N SER A 23 -15.31 -4.47 -11.63
CA SER A 23 -15.98 -3.17 -11.76
C SER A 23 -15.00 -2.03 -11.48
N PRO A 24 -14.91 -1.03 -12.37
CA PRO A 24 -14.04 0.11 -12.17
C PRO A 24 -14.50 0.91 -10.95
N ILE A 25 -13.54 1.44 -10.20
CA ILE A 25 -13.81 2.41 -9.11
C ILE A 25 -13.73 3.82 -9.67
N PHE A 26 -14.57 4.73 -9.18
CA PHE A 26 -14.49 6.15 -9.49
C PHE A 26 -13.91 6.90 -8.30
N LEU A 27 -12.87 7.71 -8.54
CA LEU A 27 -12.30 8.64 -7.56
C LEU A 27 -12.45 10.07 -8.06
N ASN A 28 -13.05 10.94 -7.25
CA ASN A 28 -13.08 12.38 -7.51
C ASN A 28 -11.76 13.06 -7.10
N GLU A 29 -11.62 14.34 -7.43
CA GLU A 29 -10.44 15.14 -7.13
C GLU A 29 -10.03 15.18 -5.64
N ASP A 30 -10.99 15.12 -4.72
CA ASP A 30 -10.71 15.16 -3.28
C ASP A 30 -10.26 13.79 -2.76
N ASP A 31 -10.90 12.70 -3.22
CA ASP A 31 -10.51 11.34 -2.93
C ASP A 31 -9.09 11.03 -3.45
N LEU A 32 -8.65 11.65 -4.55
CA LEU A 32 -7.30 11.46 -5.09
C LEU A 32 -6.18 11.96 -4.17
N LYS A 33 -6.48 12.93 -3.31
CA LYS A 33 -5.48 13.48 -2.36
C LYS A 33 -5.29 12.57 -1.14
N THR A 34 -6.30 11.78 -0.81
CA THR A 34 -6.31 10.95 0.41
C THR A 34 -6.28 9.45 0.13
N THR A 35 -6.40 9.04 -1.14
CA THR A 35 -6.38 7.63 -1.55
C THR A 35 -5.02 7.24 -2.12
N PHE A 36 -4.42 6.21 -1.54
CA PHE A 36 -3.17 5.60 -1.98
C PHE A 36 -3.48 4.29 -2.70
N LEU A 37 -3.17 4.23 -3.99
CA LEU A 37 -3.42 3.07 -4.83
C LEU A 37 -2.11 2.43 -5.29
N ASN A 38 -2.05 1.10 -5.24
CA ASN A 38 -0.90 0.39 -5.76
C ASN A 38 -1.02 0.26 -7.28
N GLU A 39 -0.14 0.94 -8.01
CA GLU A 39 -0.05 0.88 -9.48
C GLU A 39 0.03 -0.55 -10.02
N LYS A 40 0.65 -1.49 -9.28
CA LYS A 40 0.77 -2.89 -9.73
C LYS A 40 -0.57 -3.59 -9.78
N ASN A 41 -1.55 -3.13 -9.00
CA ASN A 41 -2.92 -3.63 -9.00
C ASN A 41 -3.84 -2.89 -10.00
N ILE A 42 -3.33 -1.90 -10.76
CA ILE A 42 -4.12 -1.17 -11.76
C ILE A 42 -3.93 -1.81 -13.14
N THR A 43 -5.03 -2.01 -13.86
CA THR A 43 -5.06 -2.45 -15.26
C THR A 43 -5.16 -1.26 -16.20
N SER A 44 -6.09 -0.34 -15.91
CA SER A 44 -6.30 0.86 -16.71
C SER A 44 -6.82 2.01 -15.85
N MET A 45 -6.63 3.23 -16.34
CA MET A 45 -7.13 4.47 -15.75
C MET A 45 -7.68 5.35 -16.86
N ASP A 46 -8.90 5.86 -16.68
CA ASP A 46 -9.56 6.77 -17.61
C ASP A 46 -9.98 8.04 -16.88
N VAL A 47 -9.80 9.20 -17.50
CA VAL A 47 -10.07 10.51 -16.89
C VAL A 47 -11.42 11.02 -17.33
N ASP A 48 -12.36 11.12 -16.39
CA ASP A 48 -13.66 11.74 -16.63
C ASP A 48 -13.59 13.25 -16.33
N LYS A 49 -13.38 14.03 -17.40
CA LYS A 49 -13.38 15.49 -17.34
C LYS A 49 -14.73 16.08 -16.92
N LYS A 50 -15.86 15.41 -17.22
CA LYS A 50 -17.20 15.93 -16.89
C LYS A 50 -17.45 15.83 -15.39
N ARG A 51 -17.00 14.74 -14.77
CA ARG A 51 -17.17 14.49 -13.33
C ARG A 51 -15.97 14.89 -12.48
N ARG A 52 -14.91 15.44 -13.09
CA ARG A 52 -13.64 15.82 -12.43
C ARG A 52 -13.09 14.68 -11.56
N GLY A 53 -12.87 13.54 -12.20
CA GLY A 53 -12.36 12.35 -11.51
C GLY A 53 -11.74 11.36 -12.48
N ILE A 54 -11.38 10.20 -11.93
CA ILE A 54 -10.80 9.09 -12.69
C ILE A 54 -11.56 7.80 -12.43
N PHE A 55 -11.74 7.01 -13.47
CA PHE A 55 -12.14 5.61 -13.39
C PHE A 55 -10.89 4.74 -13.39
N ILE A 56 -10.80 3.81 -12.44
CA ILE A 56 -9.65 2.91 -12.31
C ILE A 56 -10.18 1.49 -12.37
N SER A 57 -9.68 0.71 -13.33
CA SER A 57 -10.00 -0.71 -13.44
C SER A 57 -8.88 -1.52 -12.77
N PRO A 58 -9.18 -2.25 -11.68
CA PRO A 58 -8.16 -3.02 -11.00
C PRO A 58 -7.94 -4.41 -11.61
N LYS A 59 -6.77 -5.01 -11.33
CA LYS A 59 -6.49 -6.44 -11.57
C LYS A 59 -7.18 -7.32 -10.52
N LYS A 60 -7.21 -6.86 -9.26
CA LYS A 60 -7.88 -7.50 -8.11
C LYS A 60 -8.70 -6.47 -7.34
N PRO A 61 -9.84 -6.84 -6.72
CA PRO A 61 -10.71 -5.88 -6.06
C PRO A 61 -9.93 -5.06 -5.04
N PHE A 62 -10.10 -3.74 -5.08
CA PHE A 62 -9.49 -2.86 -4.08
C PHE A 62 -10.11 -3.13 -2.72
N VAL A 63 -9.26 -3.37 -1.73
CA VAL A 63 -9.64 -3.38 -0.32
C VAL A 63 -8.91 -2.22 0.32
N PHE A 64 -9.66 -1.25 0.85
CA PHE A 64 -9.07 -0.06 1.46
C PHE A 64 -8.91 -0.25 2.97
N LEU A 65 -7.71 0.05 3.46
CA LEU A 65 -7.35 0.07 4.86
C LEU A 65 -7.27 1.52 5.35
N SER A 66 -7.78 1.76 6.56
CA SER A 66 -7.57 3.02 7.27
C SER A 66 -6.19 3.06 7.93
N LEU A 67 -5.73 4.27 8.29
CA LEU A 67 -4.49 4.44 9.06
C LEU A 67 -4.54 3.73 10.41
N ASP A 68 -5.70 3.76 11.08
CA ASP A 68 -5.91 3.06 12.34
C ASP A 68 -5.79 1.54 12.18
N THR A 69 -6.35 1.00 11.10
CA THR A 69 -6.24 -0.44 10.79
C THR A 69 -4.78 -0.82 10.54
N ILE A 70 -4.04 -0.01 9.78
CA ILE A 70 -2.61 -0.22 9.51
C ILE A 70 -1.83 -0.15 10.82
N TYR A 71 -2.02 0.89 11.60
CA TYR A 71 -1.32 1.07 12.86
C TYR A 71 -1.60 -0.09 13.82
N LYS A 72 -2.86 -0.49 14.01
CA LYS A 72 -3.21 -1.62 14.88
C LYS A 72 -2.58 -2.94 14.43
N ARG A 73 -2.46 -3.16 13.11
CA ARG A 73 -1.94 -4.41 12.53
C ARG A 73 -0.41 -4.50 12.54
N PHE A 74 0.28 -3.38 12.34
CA PHE A 74 1.74 -3.36 12.12
C PHE A 74 2.53 -2.67 13.25
N SER A 75 1.87 -2.02 14.21
CA SER A 75 2.51 -1.41 15.38
C SER A 75 3.13 -2.45 16.31
N GLN A 76 4.34 -2.16 16.78
CA GLN A 76 5.04 -2.97 17.77
C GLN A 76 4.82 -2.45 19.20
N LEU A 77 4.27 -1.24 19.34
CA LEU A 77 3.96 -0.65 20.64
C LEU A 77 2.75 -1.34 21.32
N PRO A 78 2.76 -1.43 22.67
CA PRO A 78 1.63 -1.93 23.43
C PRO A 78 0.40 -1.02 23.26
N THR A 79 -0.79 -1.63 23.38
CA THR A 79 -2.11 -1.06 23.05
C THR A 79 -2.43 0.30 23.71
N ILE A 80 -1.74 0.65 24.78
CA ILE A 80 -1.90 1.91 25.54
C ILE A 80 -1.45 3.14 24.71
N ALA A 81 -0.57 2.97 23.72
CA ALA A 81 -0.18 4.03 22.77
C ALA A 81 -1.08 4.08 21.51
N LYS A 82 -2.21 3.33 21.49
CA LYS A 82 -3.04 3.10 20.30
C LYS A 82 -4.31 3.93 20.21
N SER A 83 -4.54 4.84 21.13
CA SER A 83 -5.70 5.72 21.11
C SER A 83 -5.30 7.04 21.74
N GLY A 84 -5.29 8.12 20.96
CA GLY A 84 -5.13 9.46 21.52
C GLY A 84 -4.55 10.47 20.54
N ASP A 85 -4.99 11.72 20.70
CA ASP A 85 -4.73 12.91 19.88
C ASP A 85 -3.23 13.28 19.69
N ASN A 86 -2.32 12.50 20.29
CA ASN A 86 -0.87 12.71 20.28
C ASN A 86 -0.13 11.84 19.25
N VAL A 87 -0.83 11.34 18.23
CA VAL A 87 -0.22 10.59 17.12
C VAL A 87 -0.22 11.44 15.85
N ILE A 88 0.95 11.59 15.23
CA ILE A 88 1.12 12.18 13.90
C ILE A 88 1.47 11.08 12.91
N TYR A 89 0.77 11.05 11.78
CA TYR A 89 1.05 10.11 10.70
C TYR A 89 1.76 10.81 9.55
N THR A 90 2.78 10.16 9.02
CA THR A 90 3.31 10.45 7.70
C THR A 90 3.17 9.22 6.81
N VAL A 91 2.78 9.42 5.55
CA VAL A 91 2.71 8.36 4.53
C VAL A 91 3.59 8.78 3.37
N ASP A 92 4.63 7.98 3.06
CA ASP A 92 5.65 8.29 2.05
C ASP A 92 6.23 9.71 2.19
N GLY A 93 6.51 10.09 3.44
CA GLY A 93 7.07 11.40 3.80
C GLY A 93 6.07 12.55 3.84
N LYS A 94 4.80 12.35 3.45
CA LYS A 94 3.76 13.38 3.50
C LYS A 94 3.01 13.35 4.83
N LEU A 95 2.86 14.52 5.46
CA LEU A 95 2.06 14.67 6.67
C LEU A 95 0.57 14.45 6.37
N ILE A 96 -0.08 13.60 7.18
CA ILE A 96 -1.52 13.40 7.11
C ILE A 96 -2.21 14.22 8.20
N THR A 97 -3.07 15.15 7.77
CA THR A 97 -3.90 15.97 8.66
C THR A 97 -5.28 15.38 8.89
N GLU A 98 -5.88 14.77 7.86
CA GLU A 98 -7.24 14.21 7.88
C GLU A 98 -7.21 12.68 7.88
N LYS A 99 -6.95 12.09 9.05
CA LYS A 99 -6.71 10.65 9.21
C LYS A 99 -7.88 9.78 8.71
N ASP A 100 -9.11 10.23 8.97
CA ASP A 100 -10.33 9.47 8.68
C ASP A 100 -10.65 9.37 7.18
N LYS A 101 -10.08 10.26 6.37
CA LYS A 101 -10.28 10.25 4.91
C LYS A 101 -9.24 9.44 4.15
N VAL A 102 -8.18 8.98 4.83
CA VAL A 102 -7.10 8.23 4.19
C VAL A 102 -7.55 6.81 3.88
N LYS A 103 -7.41 6.43 2.60
CA LYS A 103 -7.72 5.10 2.08
C LYS A 103 -6.45 4.51 1.47
N ILE A 104 -5.91 3.45 2.03
CA ILE A 104 -4.71 2.79 1.52
C ILE A 104 -5.07 1.42 0.96
N ASP A 105 -4.74 1.15 -0.30
CA ASP A 105 -4.93 -0.16 -0.91
C ASP A 105 -4.19 -1.26 -0.13
N ALA A 106 -4.90 -2.30 0.29
CA ALA A 106 -4.36 -3.45 1.01
C ALA A 106 -3.35 -4.26 0.21
N SER A 107 -3.24 -4.03 -1.11
CA SER A 107 -2.24 -4.69 -1.96
C SER A 107 -0.82 -4.13 -1.79
N PHE A 108 -0.62 -3.05 -1.03
CA PHE A 108 0.71 -2.56 -0.67
C PHE A 108 1.42 -3.44 0.35
N TYR A 109 2.75 -3.52 0.23
CA TYR A 109 3.62 -3.86 1.36
C TYR A 109 3.77 -2.61 2.23
N VAL A 110 3.37 -2.73 3.49
CA VAL A 110 3.34 -1.62 4.44
C VAL A 110 4.49 -1.76 5.43
N TYR A 111 5.34 -0.75 5.49
CA TYR A 111 6.43 -0.64 6.47
C TYR A 111 6.10 0.47 7.44
N LEU A 112 6.20 0.15 8.74
CA LEU A 112 5.82 1.06 9.80
C LEU A 112 7.03 1.32 10.71
N LYS A 113 7.32 2.59 10.94
CA LYS A 113 8.37 3.06 11.85
C LYS A 113 7.80 4.03 12.86
N GLU A 114 7.98 3.73 14.13
CA GLU A 114 7.50 4.55 15.25
C GLU A 114 8.64 5.34 15.87
N LYS A 115 8.40 6.62 16.17
CA LYS A 115 9.29 7.46 16.97
C LYS A 115 8.49 8.02 18.14
N ASN A 116 8.78 7.54 19.33
CA ASN A 116 8.19 8.03 20.57
C ASN A 116 9.10 9.11 21.17
N LEU A 117 8.56 10.30 21.42
CA LEU A 117 9.34 11.44 21.90
C LEU A 117 9.43 11.53 23.44
N SER A 118 8.86 10.59 24.19
CA SER A 118 8.82 10.60 25.68
C SER A 118 10.19 10.70 26.35
N LYS A 119 11.24 10.20 25.69
CA LYS A 119 12.61 10.19 26.20
C LYS A 119 13.47 11.34 25.65
N VAL A 120 12.89 12.28 24.91
CA VAL A 120 13.61 13.41 24.33
C VAL A 120 13.66 14.57 25.32
N ASN A 121 14.87 14.97 25.73
CA ASN A 121 15.06 15.95 26.79
C ASN A 121 14.99 17.42 26.35
N TYR A 122 15.03 17.69 25.04
CA TYR A 122 15.12 19.04 24.48
C TYR A 122 13.83 19.51 23.78
N ILE A 123 12.71 18.84 24.04
CA ILE A 123 11.40 19.21 23.50
C ILE A 123 10.50 19.79 24.58
N ASN A 124 9.57 20.65 24.17
CA ASN A 124 8.56 21.19 25.06
C ASN A 124 7.72 20.05 25.65
N ASN A 125 7.41 20.12 26.96
CA ASN A 125 6.62 19.12 27.68
C ASN A 125 5.29 18.78 26.99
N LYS A 126 4.65 19.74 26.30
CA LYS A 126 3.39 19.51 25.57
C LYS A 126 3.51 18.49 24.43
N PHE A 127 4.73 18.19 23.97
CA PHE A 127 5.01 17.21 22.92
C PHE A 127 5.73 15.97 23.44
N ARG A 128 5.91 15.84 24.76
CA ARG A 128 6.66 14.72 25.34
C ARG A 128 6.01 13.39 25.00
N ASP A 129 4.69 13.32 24.97
CA ASP A 129 3.97 12.08 24.65
C ASP A 129 3.63 11.92 23.17
N LEU A 130 4.25 12.75 22.30
CA LEU A 130 4.02 12.68 20.86
C LEU A 130 4.63 11.40 20.28
N VAL A 131 3.83 10.69 19.49
CA VAL A 131 4.27 9.54 18.69
C VAL A 131 4.17 9.92 17.23
N ILE A 132 5.29 9.80 16.52
CA ILE A 132 5.35 9.98 15.07
C ILE A 132 5.36 8.58 14.44
N VAL A 133 4.35 8.30 13.63
CA VAL A 133 4.20 7.06 12.88
C VAL A 133 4.50 7.34 11.41
N GLU A 134 5.62 6.79 10.95
CA GLU A 134 6.08 6.89 9.58
C GLU A 134 5.71 5.61 8.83
N ILE A 135 4.82 5.75 7.85
CA ILE A 135 4.34 4.65 7.01
C ILE A 135 4.99 4.81 5.63
N THR A 136 5.64 3.75 5.18
CA THR A 136 6.17 3.65 3.82
C THR A 136 5.39 2.58 3.07
N LEU A 137 4.85 2.96 1.91
CA LEU A 137 4.08 2.08 1.04
C LEU A 137 4.98 1.61 -0.10
N SER A 138 5.03 0.30 -0.33
CA SER A 138 5.78 -0.26 -1.43
C SER A 138 4.94 -1.21 -2.26
N ALA A 139 4.99 -1.04 -3.59
CA ALA A 139 4.29 -1.91 -4.53
C ALA A 139 4.85 -3.34 -4.57
N THR A 140 6.11 -3.50 -4.13
CA THR A 140 6.83 -4.77 -4.07
C THR A 140 7.54 -4.92 -2.73
N GLU A 141 7.74 -6.14 -2.28
CA GLU A 141 8.46 -6.40 -1.02
C GLU A 141 9.91 -5.88 -1.09
N ILE A 142 10.25 -4.99 -0.18
CA ILE A 142 11.62 -4.52 0.04
C ILE A 142 12.35 -5.60 0.85
N LYS A 143 13.27 -6.31 0.20
CA LYS A 143 14.17 -7.22 0.92
C LYS A 143 15.14 -6.38 1.75
N PRO A 144 15.33 -6.67 3.06
CA PRO A 144 16.30 -5.96 3.87
C PRO A 144 17.69 -6.16 3.28
N LYS A 145 18.32 -5.07 2.81
CA LYS A 145 19.70 -5.11 2.35
C LYS A 145 20.58 -5.15 3.60
N ILE A 146 21.11 -6.33 3.94
CA ILE A 146 22.07 -6.47 5.03
C ILE A 146 23.35 -5.75 4.58
N ILE A 147 23.61 -4.57 5.13
CA ILE A 147 24.89 -3.90 4.98
C ILE A 147 25.75 -4.38 6.15
N LEU A 148 26.63 -5.34 5.87
CA LEU A 148 27.70 -5.70 6.80
C LEU A 148 28.66 -4.49 6.87
N ARG A 149 28.56 -3.68 7.92
CA ARG A 149 29.64 -2.73 8.26
C ARG A 149 30.76 -3.52 8.92
N GLY A 150 31.70 -4.00 8.11
CA GLY A 150 32.88 -4.71 8.56
C GLY A 150 33.60 -5.34 7.38
N GLY A 151 34.62 -4.65 6.87
CA GLY A 151 35.44 -5.10 5.74
C GLY A 151 36.25 -3.94 5.18
N ILE A 152 37.23 -3.47 5.94
CA ILE A 152 38.39 -2.79 5.35
C ILE A 152 39.21 -3.93 4.75
N ASP A 153 38.97 -4.27 3.49
CA ASP A 153 39.89 -5.11 2.72
C ASP A 153 40.11 -4.45 1.35
N SER A 154 41.25 -3.77 1.29
CA SER A 154 42.10 -3.52 0.13
C SER A 154 41.56 -3.93 -1.26
N LEU A 155 41.04 -2.96 -2.01
CA LEU A 155 41.14 -2.99 -3.48
C LEU A 155 42.52 -2.46 -3.90
N THR A 156 43.56 -3.20 -3.51
CA THR A 156 44.82 -3.27 -4.25
C THR A 156 45.01 -4.73 -4.62
N SER A 157 44.64 -5.10 -5.84
CA SER A 157 45.52 -5.76 -6.80
C SER A 157 44.72 -6.28 -7.99
N LYS A 158 45.40 -6.23 -9.15
CA LYS A 158 45.02 -6.76 -10.46
C LYS A 158 43.98 -5.97 -11.25
N ASN A 159 44.49 -5.04 -12.06
CA ASN A 159 44.44 -5.30 -13.49
C ASN A 159 45.88 -5.33 -14.01
N GLU A 160 46.18 -6.44 -14.69
CA GLU A 160 47.29 -6.61 -15.62
C GLU A 160 47.21 -5.59 -16.77
#